data_AF-A0A662G7L6-F1
#
_entry.id   AF-A0A662G7L6-F1
#
_cell.length_a   1.000
_cell.length_b   1.000
_cell.length_c   1.000
_cell.angle_alpha   90.00
_cell.angle_beta   90.00
_cell.angle_gamma   90.00
#
_symmetry.space_group_name_H-M   'P 1'
#
loop_
_entity.id
_entity.type
_entity.pdbx_description
1 polymer ?
#
loop_
_entity_poly.entity_id
_entity_poly.type
_entity_poly.pdbx_seq_one_letter_code
_entity_poly.pdbx_strand_id
1 'polypeptide(L)' 'MKDEEFEAISHSLRIKILEILSKKAMGFSELKRELGIESSGKLDFHLKKLKGLVTLENGKYVLTRD' A
#
# COMPACT_ATOMS: atom_id res chain seq x y z
N MET A 1 18.07 -9.27 0.52
CA MET A 1 17.21 -8.56 1.50
C MET A 1 17.17 -7.05 1.25
N LYS A 2 18.29 -6.37 0.94
CA LYS A 2 18.26 -4.91 0.66
C LYS A 2 17.57 -4.51 -0.66
N ASP A 3 17.65 -5.35 -1.70
CA ASP A 3 17.19 -4.93 -3.04
C ASP A 3 15.67 -4.97 -3.20
N GLU A 4 14.98 -5.91 -2.55
CA GLU A 4 13.53 -6.07 -2.70
C GLU A 4 12.72 -4.96 -2.01
N GLU A 5 13.17 -4.48 -0.84
CA GLU A 5 12.56 -3.33 -0.15
C GLU A 5 12.77 -2.04 -0.93
N PHE A 6 13.98 -1.83 -1.49
CA PHE A 6 14.29 -0.69 -2.34
C PHE A 6 13.48 -0.71 -3.64
N GLU A 7 13.33 -1.87 -4.27
CA GLU A 7 12.45 -2.05 -5.42
C GLU A 7 10.97 -1.85 -5.05
N ALA A 8 10.54 -2.26 -3.85
CA ALA A 8 9.18 -2.02 -3.39
C ALA A 8 8.89 -0.52 -3.18
N ILE A 9 9.87 0.30 -2.80
CA ILE A 9 9.68 1.75 -2.65
C ILE A 9 10.05 2.56 -3.90
N SER A 10 10.69 1.97 -4.92
CA SER A 10 11.12 2.69 -6.14
C SER A 10 9.97 3.25 -6.99
N HIS A 11 8.75 2.75 -6.81
CA HIS A 11 7.58 3.19 -7.56
C HIS A 11 6.78 4.23 -6.79
N SER A 12 6.61 5.42 -7.38
CA SER A 12 5.94 6.58 -6.77
C SER A 12 4.56 6.27 -6.15
N LEU A 13 3.77 5.41 -6.80
CA LEU A 13 2.48 5.01 -6.26
C LEU A 13 2.58 4.21 -4.94
N ARG A 14 3.62 3.37 -4.78
CA ARG A 14 3.82 2.60 -3.55
C ARG A 14 4.24 3.50 -2.40
N ILE A 15 5.09 4.50 -2.66
CA ILE A 15 5.43 5.55 -1.68
C ILE A 15 4.15 6.27 -1.21
N LYS A 16 3.30 6.71 -2.16
CA LYS A 16 2.03 7.37 -1.81
C LYS A 16 1.10 6.48 -0.98
N ILE A 17 1.02 5.18 -1.27
CA ILE A 17 0.26 4.23 -0.44
C ILE A 17 0.80 4.24 1.00
N LEU A 18 2.11 4.12 1.18
CA LEU A 18 2.74 4.12 2.51
C LEU A 18 2.51 5.46 3.25
N GLU A 19 2.62 6.60 2.56
CA GLU A 19 2.37 7.93 3.13
C GLU A 19 0.91 8.15 3.56
N ILE A 20 -0.05 7.54 2.86
CA ILE A 20 -1.47 7.60 3.26
C ILE A 20 -1.69 6.70 4.48
N LEU A 21 -1.18 5.48 4.45
CA LEU A 21 -1.39 4.49 5.51
C LEU A 21 -0.62 4.83 6.80
N SER A 22 0.46 5.61 6.73
CA SER A 22 1.14 6.16 7.92
C SER A 22 0.26 7.16 8.68
N LYS A 23 -0.71 7.79 7.99
CA LYS A 23 -1.64 8.77 8.59
C LYS A 23 -2.93 8.12 9.08
N LYS A 24 -3.48 7.15 8.32
CA LYS A 24 -4.71 6.46 8.70
C LYS A 24 -4.88 5.12 7.99
N ALA A 25 -5.45 4.15 8.72
CA ALA A 25 -5.89 2.87 8.18
C ALA A 25 -7.04 3.06 7.17
N MET A 26 -7.00 2.34 6.05
CA MET A 26 -8.03 2.45 5.00
C MET A 26 -8.44 1.10 4.43
N GLY A 27 -9.72 0.94 4.10
CA GLY A 27 -10.18 -0.16 3.27
C GLY A 27 -9.74 -0.02 1.80
N PHE A 28 -9.81 -1.11 1.04
CA PHE A 28 -9.38 -1.14 -0.37
C PHE A 28 -10.06 -0.05 -1.23
N SER A 29 -11.39 0.07 -1.14
CA SER A 29 -12.16 1.04 -1.93
C SER A 29 -11.90 2.49 -1.50
N GLU A 30 -11.58 2.72 -0.22
CA GLU A 30 -11.22 4.05 0.28
C GLU A 30 -9.85 4.46 -0.26
N LEU A 31 -8.87 3.55 -0.18
CA LEU A 31 -7.52 3.78 -0.68
C LEU A 31 -7.51 3.99 -2.19
N LYS A 32 -8.33 3.21 -2.93
CA LYS A 32 -8.52 3.38 -4.38
C LYS A 32 -9.03 4.78 -4.74
N ARG A 33 -10.03 5.28 -4.00
CA ARG A 33 -10.60 6.63 -4.18
C ARG A 33 -9.60 7.72 -3.83
N GLU A 34 -8.90 7.59 -2.70
CA GLU A 34 -7.88 8.57 -2.27
C GLU A 34 -6.74 8.69 -3.29
N LEU A 35 -6.34 7.57 -3.90
CA LEU A 35 -5.27 7.53 -4.91
C LEU A 35 -5.74 7.91 -6.33
N GLY A 36 -7.03 8.12 -6.56
CA GLY A 36 -7.59 8.37 -7.89
C GLY A 36 -7.33 7.24 -8.88
N ILE A 37 -7.37 5.98 -8.43
CA ILE A 37 -7.12 4.80 -9.27
C ILE A 37 -8.45 4.19 -9.72
N GLU A 38 -8.66 4.07 -11.03
CA GLU A 38 -9.86 3.40 -11.56
C GLU A 38 -9.75 1.86 -11.58
N SER A 39 -8.54 1.34 -11.80
CA SER A 39 -8.33 -0.11 -11.90
C SER A 39 -8.10 -0.77 -10.54
N SER A 40 -9.00 -1.67 -10.14
CA SER A 40 -8.81 -2.48 -8.93
C SER A 40 -7.56 -3.38 -9.04
N GLY A 41 -7.32 -3.97 -10.22
CA GLY A 41 -6.14 -4.82 -10.44
C GLY A 41 -4.82 -4.06 -10.28
N LYS A 42 -4.78 -2.78 -10.65
CA LYS A 42 -3.60 -1.92 -10.45
C LYS A 42 -3.29 -1.73 -8.97
N LEU A 43 -4.29 -1.39 -8.16
CA LEU A 43 -4.10 -1.21 -6.71
C LEU A 43 -3.68 -2.53 -6.04
N ASP A 44 -4.36 -3.64 -6.37
CA ASP A 44 -4.04 -4.96 -5.84
C ASP A 44 -2.60 -5.39 -6.16
N PHE A 45 -2.14 -5.18 -7.39
CA PHE A 45 -0.76 -5.45 -7.79
C PHE A 45 0.26 -4.70 -6.92
N HIS A 46 0.04 -3.41 -6.67
CA HIS A 46 0.96 -2.62 -5.84
C HIS A 46 0.91 -3.01 -4.36
N LEU A 47 -0.28 -3.30 -3.81
CA LEU A 47 -0.41 -3.78 -2.43
C LEU A 47 0.30 -5.12 -2.22
N LYS A 48 0.21 -6.05 -3.19
CA LYS A 48 0.95 -7.32 -3.15
C LYS A 48 2.47 -7.11 -3.13
N LYS A 49 2.98 -6.11 -3.84
CA LYS A 49 4.39 -5.74 -3.83
C LYS A 49 4.83 -5.04 -2.54
N LEU A 50 3.89 -4.57 -1.71
CA LEU A 50 4.14 -3.98 -0.40
C LEU A 50 3.94 -4.98 0.75
N LYS A 51 3.77 -6.27 0.45
CA LYS A 51 3.69 -7.32 1.49
C LYS A 51 4.94 -7.26 2.37
N GLY A 52 4.72 -7.20 3.69
CA GLY A 52 5.80 -7.04 4.69
C GLY A 52 5.94 -5.60 5.21
N LEU A 53 5.49 -4.61 4.44
CA LEU A 53 5.40 -3.19 4.86
C LEU A 53 3.95 -2.80 5.19
N VAL A 54 2.99 -3.49 4.59
CA VAL A 54 1.55 -3.28 4.80
C VAL A 54 0.91 -4.63 5.14
N THR A 55 -0.04 -4.60 6.09
CA THR A 55 -0.88 -5.73 6.46
C THR A 55 -2.36 -5.34 6.47
N LEU A 56 -3.26 -6.33 6.51
CA LEU A 56 -4.70 -6.13 6.58
C LEU A 56 -5.20 -6.47 7.98
N GLU A 57 -5.76 -5.48 8.68
CA GLU A 57 -6.33 -5.61 10.01
C GLU A 57 -7.76 -5.08 10.01
N ASN A 58 -8.73 -5.89 10.44
CA ASN A 58 -10.15 -5.52 10.48
C ASN A 58 -10.67 -4.95 9.16
N GLY A 59 -10.24 -5.52 8.03
CA GLY A 59 -10.63 -5.09 6.68
C GLY A 59 -9.96 -3.79 6.20
N LYS A 60 -9.00 -3.26 6.95
CA LYS A 60 -8.25 -2.05 6.59
C LYS A 60 -6.77 -2.35 6.45
N TYR A 61 -6.14 -1.75 5.45
CA TYR A 61 -4.70 -1.77 5.30
C TYR A 61 -4.07 -0.85 6.33
N VAL A 62 -3.01 -1.33 6.97
CA VAL A 62 -2.18 -0.59 7.95
C VAL A 62 -0.71 -0.88 7.68
N LEU A 63 0.18 0.02 8.12
CA LEU A 63 1.61 -0.27 8.12
C LEU A 63 1.91 -1.37 9.15
N THR A 64 2.82 -2.27 8.80
CA THR A 64 3.39 -3.20 9.78
C THR A 64 4.14 -2.41 10.85
N ARG A 65 4.05 -2.88 12.10
CA ARG A 65 4.90 -2.41 13.19
C ARG A 65 5.98 -3.46 13.35
N ASP A 66 7.24 -3.05 13.27
CA ASP A 66 8.39 -3.92 13.58
C ASP A 66 8.32 -4.45 15.03
#